data_AF-A0A2T2TUM7-F1
#
_entry.id   AF-A0A2T2TUM7-F1
#
_cell.length_a   1.000
_cell.length_b   1.000
_cell.length_c   1.000
_cell.angle_alpha   90.00
_cell.angle_beta   90.00
_cell.angle_gamma   90.00
#
_symmetry.space_group_name_H-M   'P 1'
#
loop_
_entity.id
_entity.type
_entity.pdbx_description
1 polymer ?
#
loop_
_entity_poly.entity_id
_entity_poly.type
_entity_poly.pdbx_seq_one_letter_code
_entity_poly.pdbx_strand_id
1 'polypeptide(L)'
;MPQSFPAEVPFHQTLADHSGQPVTLYPESFQKRDDRWYGLVQTGTRKKLIVLGGAAAPFESESTLQHTGKTLHLCPLTPANAETLRHQFPWTAPVPLGKTSALGCGDRLGIASPGH
;
A
#
# COMPACT_ATOMS: atom_id res chain seq x y z
N MET A 1 -9.22 10.97 11.50
CA MET A 1 -9.57 11.48 10.16
C MET A 1 -8.52 10.96 9.19
N PRO A 2 -8.88 10.37 8.04
CA PRO A 2 -7.89 10.03 7.02
C PRO A 2 -7.26 11.35 6.56
N GLN A 3 -5.96 11.51 6.77
CA GLN A 3 -5.25 12.69 6.30
C GLN A 3 -5.13 12.56 4.79
N SER A 4 -5.68 13.52 4.06
CA SER A 4 -5.66 13.54 2.60
C SER A 4 -4.23 13.37 2.08
N PHE A 5 -4.08 12.50 1.09
CA PHE A 5 -2.81 12.31 0.39
C PHE A 5 -2.30 13.66 -0.11
N PRO A 6 -1.05 14.06 0.19
CA PRO A 6 -0.50 15.29 -0.33
C PRO A 6 -0.36 15.15 -1.85
N ALA A 7 -1.24 15.84 -2.58
CA ALA A 7 -1.22 15.90 -4.04
C ALA A 7 0.13 16.42 -4.60
N GLU A 8 0.97 16.98 -3.73
CA GLU A 8 2.21 17.68 -4.05
C GLU A 8 3.47 16.79 -4.10
N VAL A 9 3.35 15.47 -3.91
CA VAL A 9 4.51 14.56 -4.02
C VAL A 9 4.35 13.63 -5.24
N PRO A 10 4.63 14.11 -6.47
CA PRO A 10 4.45 13.31 -7.67
C PRO A 10 5.60 12.30 -7.83
N PHE A 11 5.64 11.28 -6.97
CA PHE A 11 6.52 10.12 -7.17
C PHE A 11 6.03 9.19 -8.29
N HIS A 12 4.90 9.50 -8.94
CA HIS A 12 4.38 8.74 -10.09
C HIS A 12 5.43 8.61 -11.20
N GLN A 13 6.12 9.71 -11.53
CA GLN A 13 7.16 9.73 -12.56
C GLN A 13 8.37 8.91 -12.12
N THR A 14 8.83 9.10 -10.88
CA THR A 14 9.95 8.32 -10.32
C THR A 14 9.65 6.82 -10.32
N LEU A 15 8.42 6.42 -10.03
CA LEU A 15 7.99 5.01 -10.09
C LEU A 15 7.89 4.50 -11.54
N ALA A 16 7.39 5.32 -12.46
CA ALA A 16 7.31 4.97 -13.88
C ALA A 16 8.71 4.78 -14.48
N ASP A 17 9.63 5.70 -14.20
CA ASP A 17 11.01 5.65 -14.66
C ASP A 17 11.74 4.42 -14.10
N HIS A 18 11.56 4.13 -12.81
CA HIS A 18 12.19 2.97 -12.18
C HIS A 18 11.67 1.64 -12.72
N SER A 19 10.36 1.56 -12.99
CA SER A 19 9.74 0.32 -13.45
C SER A 19 9.78 0.10 -14.95
N GLY A 20 9.99 1.16 -15.73
CA GLY A 20 9.81 1.14 -17.19
C GLY A 20 8.37 0.80 -17.60
N GLN A 21 7.39 0.95 -16.70
CA GLN A 21 6.00 0.55 -16.92
C GLN A 21 5.04 1.67 -16.51
N PRO A 22 3.81 1.69 -17.04
CA PRO A 22 2.78 2.60 -16.56
C PRO A 22 2.49 2.35 -15.07
N VAL A 23 2.29 3.44 -14.32
CA VAL A 23 2.04 3.42 -12.89
C VAL A 23 0.68 4.03 -12.58
N THR A 24 -0.13 3.30 -11.82
CA THR A 24 -1.40 3.77 -11.28
C THR A 24 -1.27 3.90 -9.76
N LEU A 25 -1.58 5.07 -9.23
CA LEU A 25 -1.69 5.27 -7.78
C LEU A 25 -3.13 5.00 -7.35
N TYR A 26 -3.33 4.43 -6.16
CA TYR A 26 -4.67 4.32 -5.55
C TYR A 26 -4.81 5.39 -4.45
N PRO A 27 -5.33 6.59 -4.74
CA PRO A 27 -5.30 7.72 -3.80
C PRO A 27 -6.00 7.40 -2.46
N GLU A 28 -7.08 6.63 -2.50
CA GLU A 28 -7.86 6.24 -1.32
C GLU A 28 -7.14 5.23 -0.43
N SER A 29 -6.10 4.56 -0.93
CA SER A 29 -5.29 3.64 -0.13
C SER A 29 -4.22 4.34 0.71
N PHE A 30 -4.01 5.63 0.48
CA PHE A 30 -2.94 6.36 1.16
C PHE A 30 -3.33 6.71 2.58
N GLN A 31 -2.48 6.29 3.51
CA GLN A 31 -2.65 6.52 4.93
C GLN A 31 -1.35 7.04 5.53
N LYS A 32 -1.46 8.11 6.31
CA LYS A 32 -0.34 8.60 7.13
C LYS A 32 -0.36 7.93 8.50
N ARG A 33 0.78 7.42 8.93
CA ARG A 33 1.04 6.98 10.31
C ARG A 33 2.38 7.55 10.75
N ASP A 34 2.37 8.25 11.87
CA ASP A 34 3.51 9.02 12.35
C ASP A 34 4.02 9.97 11.25
N ASP A 35 5.29 9.83 10.84
CA ASP A 35 5.91 10.59 9.75
C ASP A 35 6.04 9.80 8.44
N ARG A 36 5.38 8.64 8.36
CA ARG A 36 5.42 7.76 7.19
C ARG A 36 4.09 7.75 6.45
N TRP A 37 4.18 7.73 5.14
CA TRP A 37 3.05 7.52 4.25
C TRP A 37 3.08 6.10 3.70
N TYR A 38 1.93 5.44 3.78
CA TYR A 38 1.71 4.11 3.25
C TYR A 38 0.68 4.21 2.13
N GLY A 39 0.82 3.44 1.06
CA GLY A 39 -0.18 3.41 0.00
C GLY A 39 0.06 2.30 -1.00
N LEU A 40 -0.96 1.95 -1.76
CA LEU A 40 -0.88 0.99 -2.84
C LEU A 40 -0.61 1.71 -4.17
N VAL A 41 0.30 1.12 -4.93
CA VAL A 41 0.57 1.49 -6.32
C VAL A 41 0.49 0.25 -7.19
N GLN A 42 0.06 0.39 -8.42
CA GLN A 42 0.13 -0.64 -9.43
C GLN A 42 1.16 -0.23 -10.48
N THR A 43 2.08 -1.13 -10.78
CA THR A 43 3.13 -0.96 -11.76
C THR A 43 2.94 -2.06 -12.80
N GLY A 44 2.53 -1.69 -14.01
CA GLY A 44 2.03 -2.65 -15.00
C GLY A 44 0.86 -3.47 -14.44
N THR A 45 1.06 -4.77 -14.23
CA THR A 45 0.02 -5.66 -13.68
C THR A 45 0.19 -5.94 -12.18
N ARG A 46 1.31 -5.54 -11.57
CA ARG A 46 1.62 -5.90 -10.17
C ARG A 46 1.34 -4.74 -9.24
N LYS A 47 0.65 -5.04 -8.13
CA LYS A 47 0.49 -4.09 -7.03
C LYS A 47 1.67 -4.18 -6.07
N LYS A 48 2.09 -3.04 -5.55
CA LYS A 48 3.14 -2.90 -4.55
C LYS A 48 2.65 -1.95 -3.44
N LEU A 49 3.07 -2.20 -2.22
CA LEU A 49 2.93 -1.27 -1.12
C LEU A 49 4.11 -0.30 -1.18
N ILE A 50 3.85 0.99 -1.01
CA ILE A 50 4.91 1.99 -0.85
C ILE A 50 4.96 2.49 0.59
N VAL A 51 6.17 2.78 1.05
CA VAL A 51 6.44 3.46 2.32
C VAL A 51 7.31 4.68 2.03
N LEU A 52 6.80 5.88 2.30
CA LEU A 52 7.48 7.15 2.05
C LEU A 52 7.76 7.88 3.36
N GLY A 53 8.99 8.37 3.56
CA GLY A 53 9.33 9.28 4.66
C GLY A 53 9.95 8.63 5.91
N GLY A 54 10.56 7.46 5.77
CA GLY A 54 11.30 6.81 6.87
C GLY A 54 11.76 5.42 6.46
N ALA A 55 12.29 4.65 7.41
CA ALA A 55 12.69 3.28 7.16
C ALA A 55 11.49 2.39 6.78
N ALA A 56 11.69 1.47 5.84
CA ALA A 56 10.72 0.43 5.50
C ALA A 56 10.41 -0.49 6.68
N ALA A 57 11.36 -0.69 7.60
CA ALA A 57 11.20 -1.66 8.68
C ALA A 57 9.90 -1.44 9.49
N PRO A 58 9.13 -2.51 9.77
CA PRO A 58 9.48 -3.93 9.56
C PRO A 58 9.08 -4.53 8.20
N PHE A 59 8.70 -3.74 7.20
CA PHE A 59 8.40 -4.24 5.87
C PHE A 59 9.66 -4.69 5.12
N GLU A 60 9.56 -5.81 4.42
CA GLU A 60 10.54 -6.26 3.43
C GLU A 60 10.39 -5.40 2.16
N SER A 61 11.43 -4.64 1.81
CA SER A 61 11.45 -3.83 0.58
C SER A 61 12.20 -4.55 -0.54
N GLU A 62 11.61 -4.62 -1.72
CA GLU A 62 12.26 -5.10 -2.95
C GLU A 62 13.17 -4.03 -3.57
N SER A 63 12.79 -2.75 -3.44
CA SER A 63 13.54 -1.64 -4.01
C SER A 63 13.39 -0.38 -3.17
N THR A 64 14.41 0.46 -3.19
CA THR A 64 14.43 1.74 -2.48
C THR A 64 14.83 2.84 -3.46
N LEU A 65 14.01 3.89 -3.52
CA LEU A 65 14.18 5.04 -4.40
C LEU A 65 14.30 6.30 -3.55
N GLN A 66 14.91 7.34 -4.13
CA GLN A 66 14.93 8.67 -3.55
C GLN A 66 14.00 9.57 -4.36
N HIS A 67 13.13 10.29 -3.66
CA HIS A 67 12.21 11.25 -4.27
C HIS A 67 12.12 12.50 -3.38
N THR A 68 12.46 13.67 -3.94
CA THR A 68 12.42 14.98 -3.25
C THR A 68 13.04 14.97 -1.83
N GLY A 69 14.19 14.31 -1.68
CA GLY A 69 14.91 14.21 -0.40
C GLY A 69 14.29 13.25 0.62
N LYS A 70 13.25 12.50 0.23
CA LYS A 70 12.64 11.42 1.02
C LYS A 70 12.95 10.08 0.40
N THR A 71 13.13 9.09 1.26
CA THR A 71 13.28 7.70 0.85
C THR A 71 11.90 7.07 0.63
N LEU A 72 11.76 6.42 -0.53
CA LEU A 72 10.57 5.72 -0.98
C LEU A 72 10.92 4.23 -1.09
N HIS A 73 10.28 3.40 -0.29
CA HIS A 73 10.47 1.95 -0.30
C HIS A 73 9.33 1.27 -1.04
N LEU A 74 9.68 0.40 -1.98
CA LEU A 74 8.75 -0.47 -2.71
C LEU A 74 8.74 -1.84 -2.04
N CYS A 75 7.61 -2.19 -1.43
CA CYS A 75 7.41 -3.42 -0.70
C CYS A 75 6.46 -4.33 -1.50
N PRO A 76 6.87 -5.57 -1.85
CA PRO A 76 5.98 -6.50 -2.54
C PRO A 76 4.83 -6.92 -1.62
N LEU A 77 3.68 -7.29 -2.22
CA LEU A 77 2.51 -7.77 -1.46
C LEU A 77 2.69 -9.23 -1.01
N THR A 78 3.69 -9.49 -0.19
CA THR A 78 3.98 -10.80 0.41
C THR A 78 3.13 -11.03 1.67
N PRO A 79 2.92 -12.29 2.09
CA PRO A 79 2.25 -12.59 3.35
C PRO A 79 2.88 -11.90 4.57
N ALA A 80 4.22 -11.83 4.63
CA ALA A 80 4.96 -11.16 5.71
C ALA A 80 4.70 -9.65 5.75
N ASN A 81 4.70 -8.99 4.59
CA ASN A 81 4.35 -7.58 4.50
C ASN A 81 2.86 -7.33 4.82
N ALA A 82 1.97 -8.24 4.43
CA ALA A 82 0.55 -8.15 4.77
C ALA A 82 0.31 -8.31 6.28
N GLU A 83 1.02 -9.23 6.94
CA GLU A 83 1.00 -9.37 8.41
C GLU A 83 1.52 -8.10 9.10
N THR A 84 2.65 -7.58 8.64
CA THR A 84 3.20 -6.31 9.13
C THR A 84 2.20 -5.16 8.96
N LEU A 85 1.50 -5.10 7.81
CA LEU A 85 0.47 -4.10 7.56
C LEU A 85 -0.70 -4.23 8.55
N ARG A 86 -1.13 -5.44 8.88
CA ARG A 86 -2.19 -5.70 9.88
C ARG A 86 -1.80 -5.23 11.28
N HIS A 87 -0.53 -5.39 11.67
CA HIS A 87 -0.04 -4.84 12.93
C HIS A 87 -0.04 -3.31 12.94
N GLN A 88 0.37 -2.67 11.85
CA GLN A 88 0.40 -1.20 11.74
C GLN A 88 -1.02 -0.58 11.59
N PHE A 89 -1.91 -1.29 10.92
CA PHE A 89 -3.28 -0.87 10.64
C PHE A 89 -4.25 -1.98 11.07
N PRO A 90 -4.63 -2.05 12.36
CA PRO A 90 -5.47 -3.14 12.88
C PRO A 90 -6.82 -3.32 12.16
N TRP A 91 -7.35 -2.27 11.53
CA TRP A 91 -8.58 -2.32 10.73
C TRP A 91 -8.42 -3.09 9.41
N THR A 92 -7.19 -3.39 8.99
CA THR A 92 -6.90 -4.28 7.84
C THR A 92 -6.87 -5.76 8.23
N ALA A 93 -6.85 -6.05 9.54
CA ALA A 93 -6.95 -7.41 10.04
C ALA A 93 -8.42 -7.87 10.04
N PRO A 94 -8.69 -9.15 9.73
CA PRO A 94 -10.03 -9.69 9.88
C PRO A 94 -10.46 -9.63 11.34
N VAL A 95 -11.69 -9.18 11.59
CA VAL A 95 -12.29 -9.13 12.93
C VAL A 95 -13.60 -9.93 12.95
N PRO A 96 -13.92 -10.65 14.05
CA PRO A 96 -15.20 -11.33 14.18
C PRO A 96 -16.35 -10.32 14.22
N LEU A 97 -17.38 -10.50 13.37
CA LEU A 97 -18.57 -9.62 13.31
C LEU A 97 -19.71 -10.03 14.27
N GLY A 98 -19.56 -11.15 15.01
CA GLY A 98 -20.58 -11.65 15.93
C GLY A 98 -21.85 -12.14 15.21
N LYS A 99 -23.03 -11.86 15.78
CA LYS A 99 -24.34 -12.30 15.24
C LYS A 99 -24.96 -11.32 14.24
N THR A 100 -24.14 -10.51 13.58
CA THR A 100 -24.60 -9.53 12.59
C THR A 100 -24.68 -10.19 11.21
N SER A 101 -25.62 -9.74 10.37
CA SER A 101 -25.68 -10.17 8.97
C SER A 101 -24.33 -9.93 8.28
N ALA A 102 -23.79 -10.98 7.66
CA ALA A 102 -22.54 -10.95 6.93
C ALA A 102 -22.71 -11.65 5.58
N LEU A 103 -21.97 -11.17 4.57
CA LEU A 103 -21.90 -11.78 3.24
C LEU A 103 -20.50 -12.33 3.02
N GLY A 104 -20.41 -13.55 2.51
CA GLY A 104 -19.13 -14.17 2.14
C GLY A 104 -18.69 -13.71 0.75
N CYS A 105 -17.78 -12.75 0.66
CA CYS A 105 -17.18 -12.29 -0.59
C CYS A 105 -15.99 -13.20 -0.97
N GLY A 106 -16.30 -14.44 -1.41
CA GLY A 106 -15.27 -15.41 -1.77
C GLY A 106 -14.44 -14.96 -2.99
N ASP A 107 -13.12 -14.87 -2.83
CA ASP A 107 -12.18 -14.50 -3.90
C ASP A 107 -11.22 -15.68 -4.17
N ARG A 108 -11.52 -16.48 -5.20
CA ARG A 108 -10.69 -17.64 -5.57
C ARG A 108 -9.42 -17.28 -6.33
N LEU A 109 -9.31 -16.04 -6.81
CA LEU A 109 -8.22 -15.57 -7.67
C LEU A 109 -7.35 -14.49 -7.00
N GLY A 110 -7.81 -13.91 -5.88
CA GLY A 110 -7.12 -12.83 -5.16
C GLY A 110 -7.20 -11.47 -5.86
N ILE A 111 -8.06 -11.31 -6.87
CA ILE A 111 -8.19 -10.09 -7.68
C ILE A 111 -9.55 -9.39 -7.52
N ALA A 112 -10.54 -10.06 -6.92
CA ALA A 112 -11.89 -9.52 -6.77
C ALA A 112 -12.03 -8.56 -5.59
N SER A 113 -11.09 -8.63 -4.64
CA SER A 113 -11.11 -7.88 -3.38
C SER A 113 -11.28 -6.35 -3.49
N PRO A 114 -10.83 -5.62 -4.55
CA PRO A 114 -11.08 -4.18 -4.66
C PRO A 114 -12.51 -3.79 -5.06
N GLY A 115 -13.30 -4.73 -5.61
CA GLY A 115 -14.66 -4.47 -6.12
C GLY A 115 -15.78 -5.11 -5.31
N HIS A 116 -15.45 -5.88 -4.27
CA HIS A 116 -16.38 -6.37 -3.25
C HIS A 116 -16.56 -5.33 -2.14
#